data_AF-A0A6I2GKR3-F1
#
_entry.id   AF-A0A6I2GKR3-F1
#
_cell.length_a   1.000
_cell.length_b   1.000
_cell.length_c   1.000
_cell.angle_alpha   90.00
_cell.angle_beta   90.00
_cell.angle_gamma   90.00
#
_symmetry.space_group_name_H-M   'P 1'
#
loop_
_entity.id
_entity.type
_entity.pdbx_description
1 polymer ?
#
loop_
_entity_poly.entity_id
_entity_poly.type
_entity_poly.pdbx_seq_one_letter_code
_entity_poly.pdbx_strand_id
1 'polypeptide(L)'
;MPAELPTPRAVEVKDERSPLARHAITLMQEAIGDVHPASYLLGELRDTRQGRAQGGGYHLLALPDPEAPGGEPLAAAAGAYLEAVHAGFVSYLAVREDQRGRGLGRSLREQLVDTFRAQARDAGAGELARVLGEVQQDSAWLRLLVREGRVVPLDFPYFHPWMSRRGEGYYALYLEPLADRRTELPAREAAGLVEAVWRRAYRIRDPVHWETYRYMLRRLEGRTTVGPDPALLRALSS
;
A
#
# COMPACT_ATOMS: atom_id res chain seq x y z
N MET A 1 -17.63 8.91 -30.39
CA MET A 1 -16.79 8.50 -29.25
C MET A 1 -16.84 9.64 -28.24
N PRO A 2 -17.28 9.42 -26.99
CA PRO A 2 -17.22 10.48 -25.98
C PRO A 2 -15.78 10.93 -25.81
N ALA A 3 -15.55 12.24 -25.73
CA ALA A 3 -14.22 12.80 -25.47
C ALA A 3 -13.69 12.23 -24.15
N GLU A 4 -12.47 11.69 -24.16
CA GLU A 4 -11.78 11.26 -22.95
C GLU A 4 -11.63 12.49 -22.04
N LEU A 5 -12.32 12.50 -20.90
CA LEU A 5 -12.13 13.56 -19.91
C LEU A 5 -10.70 13.46 -19.37
N PRO A 6 -10.00 14.59 -19.19
CA PRO A 6 -8.64 14.58 -18.69
C PRO A 6 -8.59 13.91 -17.31
N THR A 7 -7.68 12.95 -17.16
CA THR A 7 -7.43 12.28 -15.88
C THR A 7 -7.01 13.32 -14.83
N PRO A 8 -7.72 13.44 -13.70
CA PRO A 8 -7.37 14.42 -12.69
C PRO A 8 -5.99 14.12 -12.11
N ARG A 9 -5.16 15.17 -12.01
CA ARG A 9 -3.78 15.07 -11.55
C ARG A 9 -3.71 15.15 -10.03
N ALA A 10 -3.07 14.18 -9.41
CA ALA A 10 -2.81 14.16 -7.99
C ALA A 10 -1.72 15.17 -7.61
N VAL A 11 -1.87 15.73 -6.40
CA VAL A 11 -0.86 16.56 -5.77
C VAL A 11 -0.16 15.72 -4.71
N GLU A 12 1.17 15.71 -4.75
CA GLU A 12 1.97 15.13 -3.68
C GLU A 12 2.04 16.11 -2.50
N VAL A 13 1.55 15.68 -1.35
CA VAL A 13 1.50 16.45 -0.11
C VAL A 13 2.76 16.15 0.69
N LYS A 14 3.61 17.17 0.89
CA LYS A 14 4.91 17.04 1.56
C LYS A 14 5.00 17.70 2.93
N ASP A 15 3.96 18.43 3.34
CA ASP A 15 3.93 19.18 4.60
C ASP A 15 2.71 18.76 5.43
N GLU A 16 2.97 18.26 6.64
CA GLU A 16 1.94 17.84 7.60
C GLU A 16 1.04 18.98 8.06
N ARG A 17 1.48 20.23 7.85
CA ARG A 17 0.78 21.45 8.24
C ARG A 17 -0.27 21.87 7.20
N SER A 18 -0.20 21.32 5.98
CA SER A 18 -1.16 21.61 4.91
C SER A 18 -2.57 21.16 5.31
N PRO A 19 -3.62 21.97 5.10
CA PRO A 19 -5.01 21.53 5.25
C PRO A 19 -5.32 20.27 4.44
N LEU A 20 -4.79 20.19 3.21
CA LEU A 20 -4.96 19.02 2.34
C LEU A 20 -4.37 17.74 2.96
N ALA A 21 -3.27 17.83 3.72
CA ALA A 21 -2.70 16.68 4.43
C ALA A 21 -3.69 16.12 5.47
N ARG A 22 -4.30 17.01 6.26
CA ARG A 22 -5.25 16.64 7.31
C ARG A 22 -6.51 16.05 6.71
N HIS A 23 -7.06 16.67 5.67
CA HIS A 23 -8.25 16.17 4.98
C HIS A 23 -7.98 14.81 4.29
N ALA A 24 -6.82 14.64 3.65
CA ALA A 24 -6.45 13.37 3.04
C ALA A 24 -6.30 12.24 4.07
N ILE A 25 -5.66 12.51 5.21
CA ILE A 25 -5.53 11.54 6.30
C ILE A 25 -6.89 11.21 6.91
N THR A 26 -7.74 12.21 7.12
CA THR A 26 -9.11 12.02 7.62
C THR A 26 -9.91 11.11 6.69
N LEU A 27 -9.90 11.40 5.38
CA LEU A 27 -10.55 10.56 4.37
C LEU A 27 -10.05 9.10 4.41
N MET A 28 -8.75 8.88 4.55
CA MET A 28 -8.19 7.52 4.65
C MET A 28 -8.65 6.78 5.90
N GLN A 29 -8.69 7.46 7.05
CA GLN A 29 -9.15 6.88 8.31
C GLN A 29 -10.64 6.53 8.27
N GLU A 30 -11.48 7.43 7.75
CA GLU A 30 -12.92 7.20 7.60
C GLU A 30 -13.21 6.05 6.63
N ALA A 31 -12.48 5.97 5.51
CA ALA A 31 -12.73 4.97 4.49
C ALA A 31 -12.32 3.55 4.90
N ILE A 32 -11.25 3.40 5.68
CA ILE A 32 -10.65 2.10 5.99
C ILE A 32 -11.06 1.62 7.39
N GLY A 33 -11.52 2.53 8.26
CA GLY A 33 -11.83 2.20 9.66
C GLY A 33 -10.61 1.67 10.42
N ASP A 34 -9.40 2.01 9.94
CA ASP A 34 -8.14 1.41 10.37
C ASP A 34 -7.71 1.91 11.76
N VAL A 35 -6.90 1.09 12.42
CA VAL A 35 -6.35 1.33 13.76
C VAL A 35 -5.12 2.24 13.78
N HIS A 36 -4.59 2.61 12.61
CA HIS A 36 -3.43 3.49 12.54
C HIS A 36 -3.76 4.91 13.01
N PRO A 37 -3.04 5.43 14.02
CA PRO A 37 -3.26 6.79 14.48
C PRO A 37 -2.86 7.81 13.39
N ALA A 38 -3.72 8.81 13.14
CA ALA A 38 -3.41 9.94 12.24
C ALA A 38 -2.06 10.59 12.55
N SER A 39 -1.69 10.64 13.84
CA SER A 39 -0.43 11.19 14.32
C SER A 39 0.80 10.47 13.75
N TYR A 40 0.68 9.18 13.43
CA TYR A 40 1.74 8.41 12.80
C TYR A 40 1.96 8.86 11.35
N LEU A 41 0.88 8.96 10.55
CA LEU A 41 0.96 9.43 9.15
C LEU A 41 1.42 10.90 9.05
N LEU A 42 0.95 11.75 9.96
CA LEU A 42 1.45 13.12 10.07
C LEU A 42 2.92 13.17 10.51
N GLY A 43 3.37 12.20 11.29
CA GLY A 43 4.77 12.00 11.66
C GLY A 43 5.65 11.69 10.45
N GLU A 44 5.20 10.82 9.53
CA GLU A 44 5.90 10.54 8.27
C GLU A 44 6.11 11.80 7.44
N LEU A 45 5.05 12.60 7.26
CA LEU A 45 5.13 13.84 6.50
C LEU A 45 6.08 14.85 7.15
N ARG A 46 6.05 14.95 8.48
CA ARG A 46 6.96 15.81 9.23
C ARG A 46 8.42 15.38 9.06
N ASP A 47 8.69 14.09 9.11
CA ASP A 47 10.04 13.56 8.93
C ASP A 47 10.54 13.80 7.50
N THR A 48 9.68 13.62 6.49
CA THR A 48 9.96 13.99 5.08
C THR A 48 10.28 15.47 4.95
N ARG A 49 9.43 16.36 5.47
CA ARG A 49 9.64 17.82 5.43
C ARG A 49 10.94 18.25 6.12
N GLN A 50 11.35 17.54 7.17
CA GLN A 50 12.58 17.83 7.90
C GLN A 50 13.83 17.16 7.30
N GLY A 51 13.71 16.42 6.20
CA GLY A 51 14.82 15.66 5.61
C GLY A 51 15.30 14.51 6.50
N ARG A 52 14.44 14.00 7.38
CA ARG A 52 14.73 12.92 8.35
C ARG A 52 14.19 11.57 7.91
N ALA A 53 13.50 11.49 6.77
CA ALA A 53 13.02 10.23 6.23
C ALA A 53 14.19 9.27 5.96
N GLN A 54 14.11 8.04 6.45
CA GLN A 54 15.16 7.03 6.28
C GLN A 54 14.76 6.01 5.20
N GLY A 55 15.57 5.81 4.16
CA GLY A 55 15.46 4.68 3.20
C GLY A 55 14.16 4.64 2.37
N GLY A 56 14.06 5.46 1.33
CA GLY A 56 12.84 5.63 0.51
C GLY A 56 11.81 6.55 1.18
N GLY A 57 11.18 7.47 0.44
CA GLY A 57 10.25 8.46 0.99
C GLY A 57 8.87 7.88 1.31
N TYR A 58 8.21 8.42 2.34
CA TYR A 58 6.76 8.28 2.48
C TYR A 58 6.07 9.27 1.56
N HIS A 59 5.08 8.80 0.82
CA HIS A 59 4.30 9.59 -0.12
C HIS A 59 2.85 9.66 0.32
N LEU A 60 2.30 10.88 0.28
CA LEU A 60 0.87 11.12 0.37
C LEU A 60 0.46 11.84 -0.91
N LEU A 61 -0.35 11.19 -1.72
CA LEU A 61 -0.98 11.79 -2.89
C LEU A 61 -2.44 12.09 -2.57
N ALA A 62 -2.92 13.25 -3.00
CA ALA A 62 -4.31 13.65 -2.88
C ALA A 62 -4.83 14.18 -4.22
N LEU A 63 -6.07 13.85 -4.58
CA LEU A 63 -6.81 14.48 -5.68
C LEU A 63 -7.70 15.56 -5.07
N PRO A 64 -7.34 16.86 -5.15
CA PRO A 64 -8.14 17.92 -4.56
C PRO A 64 -9.50 18.03 -5.26
N ASP A 65 -10.55 18.28 -4.50
CA ASP A 65 -11.85 18.68 -5.03
C ASP A 65 -11.79 20.17 -5.41
N PRO A 66 -11.92 20.52 -6.71
CA PRO A 66 -11.87 21.91 -7.14
C PRO A 66 -13.07 22.72 -6.65
N GLU A 67 -14.17 22.06 -6.25
CA GLU A 67 -15.40 22.71 -5.80
C GLU A 67 -15.47 22.84 -4.27
N ALA A 68 -14.59 22.16 -3.52
CA ALA A 68 -14.62 22.17 -2.06
C ALA A 68 -13.79 23.33 -1.45
N PRO A 69 -14.43 24.36 -0.86
CA PRO A 69 -13.72 25.42 -0.15
C PRO A 69 -13.00 24.81 1.07
N GLY A 70 -11.68 24.84 1.07
CA GLY A 70 -10.85 24.22 2.12
C GLY A 70 -9.96 23.08 1.62
N GLY A 71 -10.08 22.68 0.35
CA GLY A 71 -9.19 21.69 -0.26
C GLY A 71 -9.41 20.29 0.29
N GLU A 72 -10.68 19.88 0.42
CA GLU A 72 -11.01 18.49 0.67
C GLU A 72 -10.63 17.62 -0.55
N PRO A 73 -10.07 16.42 -0.36
CA PRO A 73 -9.74 15.55 -1.47
C PRO A 73 -10.92 14.67 -1.89
N LEU A 74 -11.06 14.46 -3.20
CA LEU A 74 -11.91 13.44 -3.80
C LEU A 74 -11.37 12.02 -3.53
N ALA A 75 -10.04 11.90 -3.44
CA ALA A 75 -9.35 10.65 -3.14
C ALA A 75 -7.95 10.93 -2.57
N ALA A 76 -7.44 9.99 -1.78
CA ALA A 76 -6.10 10.03 -1.22
C ALA A 76 -5.45 8.65 -1.27
N ALA A 77 -4.14 8.62 -1.47
CA ALA A 77 -3.34 7.40 -1.43
C ALA A 77 -2.02 7.67 -0.71
N ALA A 78 -1.56 6.68 0.03
CA ALA A 78 -0.27 6.75 0.69
C ALA A 78 0.51 5.45 0.54
N GLY A 79 1.83 5.58 0.62
CA GLY A 79 2.73 4.45 0.53
C GLY A 79 4.19 4.85 0.58
N ALA A 80 5.07 3.87 0.46
CA ALA A 80 6.51 4.07 0.50
C ALA A 80 7.22 3.15 -0.49
N TYR A 81 8.34 3.61 -1.03
CA TYR A 81 9.27 2.74 -1.73
C TYR A 81 10.17 1.99 -0.75
N LEU A 82 10.24 0.67 -0.92
CA LEU A 82 11.02 -0.26 -0.11
C LEU A 82 12.33 -0.58 -0.83
N GLU A 83 13.36 0.23 -0.58
CA GLU A 83 14.65 0.18 -1.28
C GLU A 83 15.31 -1.21 -1.22
N ALA A 84 15.30 -1.86 -0.05
CA ALA A 84 15.95 -3.15 0.17
C ALA A 84 15.39 -4.30 -0.68
N VAL A 85 14.18 -4.15 -1.23
CA VAL A 85 13.48 -5.17 -2.01
C VAL A 85 12.96 -4.64 -3.35
N HIS A 86 13.34 -3.40 -3.71
CA HIS A 86 12.96 -2.72 -4.95
C HIS A 86 11.45 -2.79 -5.26
N ALA A 87 10.62 -2.59 -4.24
CA ALA A 87 9.17 -2.67 -4.33
C ALA A 87 8.50 -1.41 -3.82
N GLY A 88 7.37 -1.03 -4.42
CA GLY A 88 6.45 -0.05 -3.81
C GLY A 88 5.57 -0.74 -2.79
N PHE A 89 5.16 -0.07 -1.72
CA PHE A 89 4.15 -0.55 -0.79
C PHE A 89 3.05 0.49 -0.67
N VAL A 90 1.84 0.12 -1.07
CA VAL A 90 0.64 0.95 -0.93
C VAL A 90 0.01 0.63 0.42
N SER A 91 0.11 1.57 1.35
CA SER A 91 -0.46 1.43 2.70
C SER A 91 -1.91 1.88 2.76
N TYR A 92 -2.30 2.90 1.99
CA TYR A 92 -3.67 3.42 1.97
C TYR A 92 -4.09 3.82 0.56
N LEU A 93 -5.36 3.59 0.26
CA LEU A 93 -6.05 4.12 -0.92
C LEU A 93 -7.52 4.33 -0.55
N ALA A 94 -7.95 5.58 -0.57
CA ALA A 94 -9.32 5.96 -0.21
C ALA A 94 -9.91 6.87 -1.29
N VAL A 95 -11.19 6.66 -1.58
CA VAL A 95 -12.00 7.50 -2.47
C VAL A 95 -13.23 7.92 -1.69
N ARG A 96 -13.54 9.22 -1.72
CA ARG A 96 -14.74 9.79 -1.11
C ARG A 96 -15.97 9.04 -1.62
N GLU A 97 -16.91 8.74 -0.72
CA GLU A 97 -17.97 7.78 -0.99
C GLU A 97 -18.83 8.16 -2.20
N ASP A 98 -19.20 9.44 -2.31
CA ASP A 98 -19.95 10.05 -3.42
C ASP A 98 -19.20 10.07 -4.76
N GLN A 99 -17.90 9.77 -4.74
CA GLN A 99 -17.02 9.76 -5.93
C GLN A 99 -16.55 8.35 -6.32
N ARG A 100 -17.00 7.31 -5.62
CA ARG A 100 -16.70 5.91 -5.96
C ARG A 100 -17.28 5.54 -7.33
N GLY A 101 -16.66 4.55 -7.99
CA GLY A 101 -17.05 4.10 -9.34
C GLY A 101 -16.57 5.00 -10.49
N ARG A 102 -15.95 6.15 -10.21
CA ARG A 102 -15.44 7.09 -11.22
C ARG A 102 -14.00 6.83 -11.69
N GLY A 103 -13.41 5.70 -11.30
CA GLY A 103 -12.03 5.36 -11.64
C GLY A 103 -10.93 6.13 -10.88
N LEU A 104 -11.29 7.02 -9.94
CA LEU A 104 -10.34 7.85 -9.19
C LEU A 104 -9.30 7.03 -8.42
N GLY A 105 -9.71 5.95 -7.75
CA GLY A 105 -8.80 5.09 -7.01
C GLY A 105 -7.76 4.39 -7.90
N ARG A 106 -8.17 3.96 -9.11
CA ARG A 106 -7.26 3.36 -10.10
C ARG A 106 -6.23 4.38 -10.57
N SER A 107 -6.70 5.55 -10.99
CA SER A 107 -5.83 6.65 -11.45
C SER A 107 -4.84 7.08 -10.35
N LEU A 108 -5.31 7.22 -9.11
CA LEU A 108 -4.46 7.64 -8.00
C LEU A 108 -3.42 6.57 -7.64
N ARG A 109 -3.79 5.28 -7.70
CA ARG A 109 -2.83 4.18 -7.55
C ARG A 109 -1.76 4.23 -8.64
N GLU A 110 -2.13 4.41 -9.90
CA GLU A 110 -1.18 4.50 -11.01
C GLU A 110 -0.17 5.64 -10.81
N GLN A 111 -0.66 6.82 -10.40
CA GLN A 111 0.20 7.96 -10.07
C GLN A 111 1.14 7.66 -8.89
N LEU A 112 0.67 6.94 -7.86
CA LEU A 112 1.52 6.50 -6.75
C LEU A 112 2.59 5.48 -7.21
N VAL A 113 2.23 4.55 -8.11
CA VAL A 113 3.19 3.62 -8.71
C VAL A 113 4.25 4.37 -9.53
N ASP A 114 3.87 5.42 -10.25
CA ASP A 114 4.82 6.26 -10.98
C ASP A 114 5.78 7.00 -10.04
N THR A 115 5.31 7.43 -8.86
CA THR A 115 6.19 7.95 -7.80
C THR A 115 7.21 6.90 -7.36
N PHE A 116 6.79 5.66 -7.12
CA PHE A 116 7.71 4.58 -6.75
C PHE A 116 8.70 4.23 -7.88
N ARG A 117 8.27 4.28 -9.14
CA ARG A 117 9.17 4.10 -10.30
C ARG A 117 10.24 5.17 -10.37
N ALA A 118 9.88 6.43 -10.10
CA ALA A 118 10.87 7.51 -10.02
C ALA A 118 11.90 7.23 -8.91
N GLN A 119 11.45 6.84 -7.72
CA GLN A 119 12.37 6.51 -6.63
C GLN A 119 13.25 5.29 -6.90
N ALA A 120 12.72 4.26 -7.58
CA ALA A 120 13.53 3.12 -7.99
C ALA A 120 14.68 3.54 -8.92
N ARG A 121 14.42 4.46 -9.85
CA ARG A 121 15.46 5.04 -10.72
C ARG A 121 16.47 5.86 -9.94
N ASP A 122 16.00 6.74 -9.05
CA ASP A 122 16.87 7.59 -8.23
C ASP A 122 17.77 6.77 -7.28
N ALA A 123 17.28 5.61 -6.82
CA ALA A 123 18.05 4.66 -6.02
C ALA A 123 18.97 3.74 -6.84
N GLY A 124 19.03 3.89 -8.16
CA GLY A 124 19.88 3.07 -9.04
C GLY A 124 19.39 1.63 -9.27
N ALA A 125 18.15 1.31 -8.88
CA ALA A 125 17.57 -0.02 -9.03
C ALA A 125 17.07 -0.33 -10.45
N GLY A 126 17.01 0.68 -11.33
CA GLY A 126 16.44 0.57 -12.67
C GLY A 126 14.92 0.67 -12.64
N GLU A 127 14.22 -0.38 -13.08
CA GLU A 127 12.76 -0.41 -13.09
C GLU A 127 12.18 -0.94 -11.77
N LEU A 128 11.02 -0.43 -11.37
CA LEU A 128 10.29 -0.93 -10.20
C LEU A 128 9.85 -2.37 -10.44
N ALA A 129 10.35 -3.30 -9.62
CA ALA A 129 10.10 -4.72 -9.82
C ALA A 129 8.62 -5.09 -9.63
N ARG A 130 8.01 -4.51 -8.59
CA ARG A 130 6.67 -4.88 -8.11
C ARG A 130 6.07 -3.82 -7.19
N VAL A 131 4.77 -3.95 -6.95
CA VAL A 131 4.05 -3.20 -5.92
C VAL A 131 3.37 -4.18 -4.97
N LEU A 132 3.49 -3.92 -3.69
CA LEU A 132 2.82 -4.62 -2.62
C LEU A 132 1.64 -3.79 -2.13
N GLY A 133 0.65 -4.48 -1.59
CA GLY A 133 -0.36 -3.87 -0.76
C GLY A 133 -0.95 -4.90 0.18
N GLU A 134 -1.71 -4.41 1.14
CA GLU A 134 -2.40 -5.24 2.11
C GLU A 134 -3.82 -4.75 2.28
N VAL A 135 -4.73 -5.69 2.44
CA VAL A 135 -6.15 -5.43 2.63
C VAL A 135 -6.76 -6.62 3.34
N GLN A 136 -7.94 -6.43 3.94
CA GLN A 136 -8.75 -7.55 4.43
C GLN A 136 -9.03 -8.55 3.30
N GLN A 137 -9.03 -9.84 3.62
CA GLN A 137 -9.19 -10.92 2.61
C GLN A 137 -10.51 -10.86 1.84
N ASP A 138 -11.58 -10.31 2.43
CA ASP A 138 -12.90 -10.14 1.83
C ASP A 138 -13.08 -8.78 1.12
N SER A 139 -12.03 -7.97 1.06
CA SER A 139 -12.05 -6.64 0.44
C SER A 139 -12.54 -6.68 -1.02
N ALA A 140 -13.57 -5.88 -1.33
CA ALA A 140 -14.05 -5.69 -2.69
C ALA A 140 -12.97 -5.15 -3.63
N TRP A 141 -12.01 -4.38 -3.08
CA TRP A 141 -10.86 -3.88 -3.83
C TRP A 141 -9.90 -5.01 -4.23
N LEU A 142 -9.55 -5.91 -3.29
CA LEU A 142 -8.75 -7.09 -3.60
C LEU A 142 -9.41 -7.93 -4.68
N ARG A 143 -10.72 -8.14 -4.54
CA ARG A 143 -11.55 -8.89 -5.48
C ARG A 143 -11.45 -8.32 -6.89
N LEU A 144 -11.60 -7.00 -7.02
CA LEU A 144 -11.48 -6.31 -8.30
C LEU A 144 -10.08 -6.53 -8.92
N LEU A 145 -9.02 -6.30 -8.14
CA LEU A 145 -7.65 -6.44 -8.63
C LEU A 145 -7.30 -7.87 -9.07
N VAL A 146 -7.78 -8.88 -8.34
CA VAL A 146 -7.60 -10.30 -8.70
C VAL A 146 -8.38 -10.65 -9.96
N ARG A 147 -9.64 -10.22 -10.08
CA ARG A 147 -10.47 -10.45 -11.27
C ARG A 147 -9.88 -9.80 -12.53
N GLU A 148 -9.24 -8.65 -12.39
CA GLU A 148 -8.50 -7.98 -13.47
C GLU A 148 -7.13 -8.65 -13.78
N GLY A 149 -6.74 -9.70 -13.05
CA GLY A 149 -5.45 -10.38 -13.21
C GLY A 149 -4.26 -9.50 -12.85
N ARG A 150 -4.47 -8.40 -12.10
CA ARG A 150 -3.43 -7.42 -11.78
C ARG A 150 -2.58 -7.84 -10.60
N VAL A 151 -3.15 -8.57 -9.64
CA VAL A 151 -2.46 -8.91 -8.40
C VAL A 151 -2.60 -10.37 -8.03
N VAL A 152 -1.63 -10.84 -7.25
CA VAL A 152 -1.56 -12.18 -6.68
C VAL A 152 -1.56 -12.07 -5.16
N PRO A 153 -2.60 -12.56 -4.45
CA PRO A 153 -2.55 -12.67 -3.01
C PRO A 153 -1.61 -13.81 -2.60
N LEU A 154 -0.69 -13.52 -1.68
CA LEU A 154 0.34 -14.47 -1.27
C LEU A 154 -0.20 -15.50 -0.27
N ASP A 155 0.15 -16.77 -0.45
CA ASP A 155 -0.40 -17.93 0.26
C ASP A 155 0.23 -18.17 1.64
N PHE A 156 0.26 -17.15 2.49
CA PHE A 156 0.63 -17.28 3.89
C PHE A 156 -0.21 -16.32 4.76
N PRO A 157 -0.42 -16.62 6.05
CA PRO A 157 -1.20 -15.74 6.90
C PRO A 157 -0.41 -14.45 7.15
N TYR A 158 -0.92 -13.33 6.65
CA TYR A 158 -0.34 -12.01 6.88
C TYR A 158 -1.11 -11.26 7.96
N PHE A 159 -0.38 -10.52 8.80
CA PHE A 159 -0.96 -9.75 9.89
C PHE A 159 -0.38 -8.34 9.92
N HIS A 160 -1.28 -7.39 10.02
CA HIS A 160 -1.00 -6.01 10.38
C HIS A 160 -0.42 -5.94 11.81
N PRO A 161 0.60 -5.11 12.10
CA PRO A 161 1.27 -5.14 13.40
C PRO A 161 0.40 -4.83 14.61
N TRP A 162 -0.65 -4.02 14.42
CA TRP A 162 -1.57 -3.63 15.48
C TRP A 162 -2.76 -4.58 15.63
N MET A 163 -2.81 -5.67 14.87
CA MET A 163 -3.84 -6.69 15.01
C MET A 163 -3.40 -7.85 15.91
N SER A 164 -4.31 -8.28 16.78
CA SER A 164 -4.13 -9.50 17.55
C SER A 164 -4.24 -10.71 16.63
N ARG A 165 -3.35 -11.70 16.83
CA ARG A 165 -3.45 -13.01 16.17
C ARG A 165 -4.76 -13.75 16.45
N ARG A 166 -5.46 -13.39 17.53
CA ARG A 166 -6.73 -13.99 17.95
C ARG A 166 -7.95 -13.34 17.29
N GLY A 167 -7.75 -12.26 16.53
CA GLY A 167 -8.82 -11.61 15.76
C GLY A 167 -9.16 -12.40 14.50
N GLU A 168 -10.41 -12.31 14.05
CA GLU A 168 -10.94 -13.05 12.89
C GLU A 168 -10.58 -12.41 11.54
N GLY A 169 -9.91 -11.26 11.53
CA GLY A 169 -9.55 -10.55 10.30
C GLY A 169 -8.13 -10.86 9.83
N TYR A 170 -7.98 -11.79 8.89
CA TYR A 170 -6.73 -11.94 8.16
C TYR A 170 -6.60 -10.84 7.10
N TYR A 171 -5.42 -10.24 7.01
CA TYR A 171 -5.06 -9.43 5.86
C TYR A 171 -4.45 -10.35 4.81
N ALA A 172 -4.71 -10.06 3.54
CA ALA A 172 -3.95 -10.60 2.44
C ALA A 172 -2.87 -9.60 2.07
N LEU A 173 -1.61 -10.03 2.17
CA LEU A 173 -0.52 -9.36 1.46
C LEU A 173 -0.60 -9.79 0.00
N TYR A 174 -0.71 -8.83 -0.91
CA TYR A 174 -0.77 -9.10 -2.35
C TYR A 174 0.39 -8.45 -3.10
N LEU A 175 0.67 -9.02 -4.27
CA LEU A 175 1.75 -8.67 -5.17
C LEU A 175 1.18 -8.22 -6.53
N GLU A 176 1.52 -7.02 -6.98
CA GLU A 176 1.33 -6.55 -8.37
C GLU A 176 2.67 -6.66 -9.10
N PRO A 177 2.87 -7.67 -9.97
CA PRO A 177 4.11 -7.81 -10.75
C PRO A 177 4.24 -6.71 -11.81
N LEU A 178 5.38 -6.02 -11.83
CA LEU A 178 5.68 -4.94 -12.79
C LEU A 178 6.82 -5.37 -13.73
N ALA A 179 8.05 -4.91 -13.51
CA ALA A 179 9.18 -5.36 -14.31
C ALA A 179 9.49 -6.86 -14.07
N ASP A 180 9.32 -7.32 -12.83
CA ASP A 180 9.40 -8.73 -12.48
C ASP A 180 8.01 -9.36 -12.59
N ARG A 181 7.84 -10.25 -13.58
CA ARG A 181 6.55 -10.89 -13.91
C ARG A 181 6.25 -12.16 -13.10
N ARG A 182 7.13 -12.56 -12.17
CA ARG A 182 6.90 -13.74 -11.34
C ARG A 182 5.65 -13.55 -10.47
N THR A 183 4.80 -14.56 -10.46
CA THR A 183 3.63 -14.66 -9.57
C THR A 183 3.92 -15.49 -8.31
N GLU A 184 5.10 -16.11 -8.27
CA GLU A 184 5.60 -16.87 -7.13
C GLU A 184 6.99 -16.36 -6.74
N LEU A 185 7.26 -16.34 -5.45
CA LEU A 185 8.51 -15.86 -4.87
C LEU A 185 9.16 -16.99 -4.07
N PRO A 186 10.50 -17.10 -4.08
CA PRO A 186 11.22 -17.88 -3.08
C PRO A 186 10.77 -17.45 -1.67
N ALA A 187 10.57 -18.41 -0.76
CA ALA A 187 10.06 -18.09 0.58
C ALA A 187 10.97 -17.10 1.34
N ARG A 188 12.29 -17.16 1.12
CA ARG A 188 13.25 -16.19 1.65
C ARG A 188 13.02 -14.78 1.12
N GLU A 189 12.65 -14.64 -0.14
CA GLU A 189 12.34 -13.35 -0.76
C GLU A 189 11.03 -12.80 -0.17
N ALA A 190 10.00 -13.64 -0.01
CA ALA A 190 8.76 -13.26 0.68
C ALA A 190 9.02 -12.80 2.13
N ALA A 191 9.90 -13.48 2.87
CA ALA A 191 10.30 -13.07 4.22
C ALA A 191 10.98 -11.69 4.21
N GLY A 192 11.84 -11.42 3.22
CA GLY A 192 12.46 -10.10 3.03
C GLY A 192 11.45 -9.00 2.74
N LEU A 193 10.38 -9.29 1.98
CA LEU A 193 9.29 -8.35 1.76
C LEU A 193 8.55 -8.03 3.06
N VAL A 194 8.23 -9.06 3.87
CA VAL A 194 7.57 -8.87 5.17
C VAL A 194 8.45 -8.04 6.11
N GLU A 195 9.75 -8.32 6.18
CA GLU A 195 10.70 -7.52 6.95
C GLU A 195 10.73 -6.06 6.48
N ALA A 196 10.84 -5.83 5.16
CA ALA A 196 10.89 -4.49 4.59
C ALA A 196 9.62 -3.69 4.91
N VAL A 197 8.44 -4.30 4.77
CA VAL A 197 7.16 -3.67 5.15
C VAL A 197 7.16 -3.33 6.65
N TRP A 198 7.50 -4.29 7.52
CA TRP A 198 7.48 -4.07 8.97
C TRP A 198 8.44 -2.98 9.44
N ARG A 199 9.66 -2.99 8.93
CA ARG A 199 10.68 -2.02 9.32
C ARG A 199 10.43 -0.66 8.72
N ARG A 200 9.97 -0.59 7.47
CA ARG A 200 9.90 0.67 6.73
C ARG A 200 8.52 1.30 6.72
N ALA A 201 7.48 0.56 6.37
CA ALA A 201 6.13 1.09 6.31
C ALA A 201 5.56 1.31 7.72
N TYR A 202 5.80 0.37 8.64
CA TYR A 202 5.31 0.47 10.02
C TYR A 202 6.34 0.95 11.05
N ARG A 203 7.58 1.24 10.62
CA ARG A 203 8.67 1.77 11.46
C ARG A 203 8.96 0.94 12.71
N ILE A 204 8.73 -0.37 12.63
CA ILE A 204 9.08 -1.28 13.69
C ILE A 204 10.57 -1.58 13.55
N ARG A 205 11.39 -0.89 14.35
CA ARG A 205 12.85 -1.00 14.28
C ARG A 205 13.34 -2.44 14.39
N ASP A 206 12.73 -3.20 15.30
CA ASP A 206 13.06 -4.59 15.54
C ASP A 206 11.82 -5.50 15.54
N PRO A 207 11.37 -5.93 14.35
CA PRO A 207 10.18 -6.79 14.22
C PRO A 207 10.39 -8.15 14.88
N VAL A 208 11.62 -8.62 15.09
CA VAL A 208 11.88 -9.96 15.63
C VAL A 208 11.35 -10.12 17.05
N HIS A 209 11.19 -9.02 17.79
CA HIS A 209 10.62 -9.04 19.13
C HIS A 209 9.09 -9.17 19.15
N TRP A 210 8.42 -9.03 18.01
CA TRP A 210 6.97 -9.15 17.89
C TRP A 210 6.55 -10.59 17.60
N GLU A 211 5.64 -11.13 18.42
CA GLU A 211 5.16 -12.50 18.27
C GLU A 211 4.49 -12.75 16.92
N THR A 212 3.67 -11.80 16.46
CA THR A 212 2.97 -11.82 15.18
C THR A 212 3.93 -11.89 14.00
N TYR A 213 4.98 -11.06 14.00
CA TYR A 213 6.03 -11.10 12.98
C TYR A 213 6.75 -12.45 12.95
N ARG A 214 7.21 -12.94 14.11
CA ARG A 214 7.86 -14.26 14.19
C ARG A 214 6.94 -15.38 13.72
N TYR A 215 5.64 -15.27 13.99
CA TYR A 215 4.67 -16.24 13.51
C TYR A 215 4.61 -16.26 11.98
N MET A 216 4.56 -15.12 11.31
CA MET A 216 4.58 -15.07 9.84
C MET A 216 5.85 -15.71 9.27
N LEU A 217 7.02 -15.39 9.83
CA LEU A 217 8.29 -15.99 9.36
C LEU A 217 8.30 -17.51 9.52
N ARG A 218 7.80 -18.05 10.63
CA ARG A 218 7.67 -19.51 10.82
C ARG A 218 6.73 -20.18 9.81
N ARG A 219 5.78 -19.45 9.22
CA ARG A 219 4.90 -19.97 8.15
C ARG A 219 5.57 -19.96 6.78
N LEU A 220 6.68 -19.24 6.65
CA LEU A 220 7.52 -19.23 5.47
C LEU A 220 8.69 -20.23 5.58
N GLU A 221 9.13 -20.53 6.80
CA GLU A 221 10.17 -21.53 7.08
C GLU A 221 9.82 -22.91 6.49
N GLY A 222 10.81 -23.55 5.87
CA GLY A 222 10.67 -24.87 5.24
C GLY A 222 9.98 -24.87 3.88
N ARG A 223 9.43 -23.74 3.43
CA ARG A 223 8.83 -23.60 2.09
C ARG A 223 9.89 -23.26 1.05
N THR A 224 9.72 -23.77 -0.16
CA THR A 224 10.54 -23.36 -1.31
C THR A 224 10.02 -22.04 -1.89
N THR A 225 8.72 -21.97 -2.15
CA THR A 225 8.06 -20.79 -2.74
C THR A 225 6.78 -20.41 -2.00
N VAL A 226 6.36 -19.18 -2.24
CA VAL A 226 5.10 -18.54 -1.82
C VAL A 226 4.49 -17.94 -3.07
N GLY A 227 3.22 -18.23 -3.29
CA GLY A 227 2.54 -17.94 -4.55
C GLY A 227 1.08 -17.56 -4.33
N PRO A 228 0.25 -17.68 -5.37
CA PRO A 228 -1.17 -17.40 -5.28
C PRO A 228 -1.86 -18.34 -4.27
N ASP A 229 -2.63 -17.79 -3.33
CA ASP A 229 -3.47 -18.58 -2.42
C ASP A 229 -4.66 -19.20 -3.18
N PRO A 230 -4.70 -20.53 -3.41
CA PRO A 230 -5.76 -21.12 -4.21
C PRO A 230 -7.15 -21.03 -3.57
N ALA A 231 -7.23 -21.02 -2.22
CA ALA A 231 -8.49 -20.92 -1.52
C ALA A 231 -9.04 -19.49 -1.60
N LEU A 232 -8.18 -18.51 -1.38
CA LEU A 232 -8.55 -17.10 -1.48
C LEU A 232 -8.89 -16.71 -2.92
N LEU A 233 -8.13 -17.18 -3.91
CA LEU A 233 -8.45 -16.95 -5.33
C LEU A 233 -9.84 -17.46 -5.70
N ARG A 234 -10.23 -18.65 -5.23
CA ARG A 234 -11.60 -19.17 -5.44
C ARG A 234 -12.65 -18.28 -4.79
N ALA A 235 -12.43 -17.85 -3.55
CA ALA A 235 -13.35 -16.97 -2.83
C ALA A 235 -13.50 -15.57 -3.46
N LEU A 236 -12.44 -15.03 -4.07
CA LEU A 236 -12.46 -13.74 -4.77
C LEU A 236 -13.04 -13.84 -6.19
N SER A 237 -13.03 -15.03 -6.79
CA SER A 237 -13.54 -15.24 -8.14
C SER A 237 -15.06 -15.41 -8.19
N SER A 238 -15.68 -15.87 -7.09
CA SER A 238 -17.15 -15.87 -6.92
C SER A 238 -17.71 -14.46 -6.73
#